data_AF-A0A9D5ZRQ4-F1
#
_entry.id   AF-A0A9D5ZRQ4-F1
#
_cell.length_a   1.000
_cell.length_b   1.000
_cell.length_c   1.000
_cell.angle_alpha   90.00
_cell.angle_beta   90.00
_cell.angle_gamma   90.00
#
_symmetry.space_group_name_H-M   'P 1'
#
loop_
_entity.id
_entity.type
_entity.pdbx_description
1 polymer ?
#
loop_
_entity_poly.entity_id
_entity_poly.type
_entity_poly.pdbx_seq_one_letter_code
_entity_poly.pdbx_strand_id
1 'polypeptide(L)'
;MTLPGRILTKARLKALKKIILSLSIQNAIDVGCGLGHLLQIFKDADIHYLGIDVSQKAVMTCKEKGLNAKIGKLEEEKSSYDLVASEGMLEHFLNFEPYVKDLIRISSLYILLMQPNHDSFMGRTLVYLARTVRGDKIVFEYNYRMKDYIEIFEKNGCVCIKNEPVFFDTSRLLLFKKNN
;
A
#
# COMPACT_ATOMS: atom_id res chain seq x y z
N MET A 1 19.00 5.98 2.59
CA MET A 1 18.48 4.93 1.67
C MET A 1 19.57 4.54 0.68
N THR A 2 19.79 3.25 0.44
CA THR A 2 20.82 2.73 -0.48
C THR A 2 20.40 2.95 -1.95
N LEU A 3 21.36 2.92 -2.88
CA LEU A 3 21.10 3.09 -4.32
C LEU A 3 20.10 2.05 -4.88
N PRO A 4 20.22 0.73 -4.58
CA PRO A 4 19.21 -0.25 -4.98
C PRO A 4 17.82 0.04 -4.39
N GLY A 5 17.77 0.48 -3.13
CA GLY A 5 16.51 0.88 -2.49
C GLY A 5 15.83 2.03 -3.23
N ARG A 6 16.60 3.03 -3.69
CA ARG A 6 16.06 4.13 -4.51
C ARG A 6 15.47 3.65 -5.83
N ILE A 7 16.10 2.67 -6.48
CA ILE A 7 15.62 2.12 -7.76
C ILE A 7 14.30 1.37 -7.53
N LEU A 8 14.23 0.51 -6.50
CA LEU A 8 13.01 -0.20 -6.14
C LEU A 8 11.86 0.76 -5.81
N THR A 9 12.10 1.77 -4.97
CA THR A 9 11.11 2.80 -4.65
C THR A 9 10.62 3.50 -5.92
N LYS A 10 11.52 3.92 -6.82
CA LYS A 10 11.13 4.53 -8.10
C LYS A 10 10.26 3.62 -8.95
N ALA A 11 10.56 2.33 -9.01
CA ALA A 11 9.77 1.36 -9.78
C ALA A 11 8.36 1.20 -9.20
N ARG A 12 8.23 1.07 -7.87
CA ARG A 12 6.94 1.04 -7.17
C ARG A 12 6.11 2.28 -7.44
N LEU A 13 6.71 3.48 -7.27
CA LEU A 13 6.01 4.74 -7.50
C LEU A 13 5.60 4.93 -8.97
N LYS A 14 6.41 4.46 -9.93
CA LYS A 14 6.03 4.48 -11.35
C LYS A 14 4.82 3.59 -11.63
N ALA A 15 4.76 2.39 -11.05
CA ALA A 15 3.62 1.49 -11.20
C ALA A 15 2.35 2.07 -10.56
N LEU A 16 2.45 2.55 -9.32
CA LEU A 16 1.34 3.19 -8.61
C LEU A 16 0.80 4.40 -9.38
N LYS A 17 1.67 5.32 -9.81
CA LYS A 17 1.28 6.51 -10.58
C LYS A 17 0.56 6.13 -11.87
N LYS A 18 1.03 5.12 -12.60
CA LYS A 18 0.38 4.65 -13.83
C LYS A 18 -1.06 4.18 -13.56
N ILE A 19 -1.27 3.41 -12.49
CA ILE A 19 -2.61 2.91 -12.15
C ILE A 19 -3.52 4.03 -11.68
N ILE A 20 -3.06 4.87 -10.75
CA ILE A 20 -3.86 5.97 -10.18
C ILE A 20 -4.35 6.92 -11.27
N LEU A 21 -3.47 7.32 -12.19
CA LEU A 21 -3.84 8.20 -13.31
C LEU A 21 -4.78 7.57 -14.34
N SER A 22 -4.99 6.25 -14.29
CA SER A 22 -5.94 5.54 -15.15
C SER A 22 -7.33 5.38 -14.53
N LEU A 23 -7.48 5.74 -13.24
CA LEU A 23 -8.73 5.62 -12.51
C LEU A 23 -9.53 6.93 -12.56
N SER A 24 -10.84 6.82 -12.66
CA SER A 24 -11.77 7.94 -12.46
C SER A 24 -12.17 8.01 -10.99
N ILE A 25 -11.45 8.80 -10.19
CA ILE A 25 -11.65 8.96 -8.74
C ILE A 25 -11.58 10.44 -8.37
N GLN A 26 -12.36 10.86 -7.37
CA GLN A 26 -12.36 12.23 -6.86
C GLN A 26 -11.59 12.35 -5.55
N ASN A 27 -11.64 11.32 -4.71
CA ASN A 27 -10.94 11.29 -3.44
C ASN A 27 -10.20 9.96 -3.17
N ALA A 28 -9.16 10.03 -2.36
CA ALA A 28 -8.36 8.87 -2.00
C ALA A 28 -7.89 8.90 -0.54
N ILE A 29 -7.65 7.72 0.03
CA ILE A 29 -6.95 7.56 1.30
C ILE A 29 -5.75 6.63 1.14
N ASP A 30 -4.64 7.00 1.79
CA ASP A 30 -3.47 6.12 1.97
C ASP A 30 -3.41 5.65 3.42
N VAL A 31 -3.59 4.34 3.63
CA VAL A 31 -3.62 3.69 4.94
C VAL A 31 -2.24 3.13 5.26
N GLY A 32 -1.59 3.69 6.28
CA GLY A 32 -0.17 3.46 6.55
C GLY A 32 0.71 4.33 5.66
N CYS A 33 0.39 5.63 5.55
CA CYS A 33 0.97 6.51 4.55
C CYS A 33 2.48 6.78 4.69
N GLY A 34 3.09 6.40 5.82
CA GLY A 34 4.53 6.44 6.02
C GLY A 34 5.13 7.81 5.74
N LEU A 35 6.09 7.85 4.81
CA LEU A 35 6.77 9.10 4.45
C LEU A 35 6.03 9.92 3.37
N GLY A 36 4.81 9.53 3.01
CA GLY A 36 3.93 10.29 2.12
C GLY A 36 4.27 10.18 0.63
N HIS A 37 4.91 9.10 0.20
CA HIS A 37 5.28 8.93 -1.21
C HIS A 37 4.06 8.79 -2.12
N LEU A 38 3.04 8.05 -1.68
CA LEU A 38 1.79 7.91 -2.42
C LEU A 38 0.92 9.17 -2.33
N LEU A 39 0.91 9.83 -1.17
CA LEU A 39 0.28 11.14 -0.99
C LEU A 39 0.81 12.19 -1.98
N GLN A 40 2.11 12.16 -2.28
CA GLN A 40 2.68 13.04 -3.31
C GLN A 40 2.10 12.76 -4.69
N ILE A 41 1.83 11.49 -5.04
CA ILE A 41 1.19 11.13 -6.30
C ILE A 41 -0.23 11.70 -6.36
N PHE A 42 -1.00 11.59 -5.26
CA PHE A 42 -2.34 12.16 -5.20
C PHE A 42 -2.33 13.70 -5.33
N LYS A 43 -1.39 14.37 -4.64
CA LYS A 43 -1.18 15.81 -4.74
C LYS A 43 -0.84 16.24 -6.17
N ASP A 44 0.10 15.56 -6.82
CA ASP A 44 0.51 15.88 -8.20
C ASP A 44 -0.60 15.63 -9.22
N ALA A 45 -1.57 14.76 -8.89
CA ALA A 45 -2.72 14.42 -9.72
C ALA A 45 -3.97 15.25 -9.40
N ASP A 46 -3.87 16.23 -8.49
CA ASP A 46 -5.00 17.06 -8.03
C ASP A 46 -6.19 16.25 -7.48
N ILE A 47 -5.91 15.10 -6.86
CA ILE A 47 -6.92 14.26 -6.19
C ILE A 47 -7.10 14.77 -4.76
N HIS A 48 -8.33 14.85 -4.26
CA HIS A 48 -8.54 15.16 -2.84
C HIS A 48 -8.12 13.96 -1.98
N TYR A 49 -7.18 14.11 -1.06
CA TYR A 49 -6.63 12.96 -0.34
C TYR A 49 -6.45 13.16 1.16
N LEU A 50 -6.38 12.03 1.86
CA LEU A 50 -5.94 11.92 3.24
C LEU A 50 -4.92 10.80 3.40
N GLY A 51 -3.85 11.04 4.17
CA GLY A 51 -3.02 9.97 4.71
C GLY A 51 -3.34 9.69 6.18
N ILE A 52 -3.41 8.42 6.56
CA ILE A 52 -3.42 8.02 7.98
C ILE A 52 -2.22 7.13 8.28
N ASP A 53 -1.61 7.36 9.44
CA ASP A 53 -0.54 6.51 9.96
C ASP A 53 -0.58 6.55 11.50
N VAL A 54 -0.26 5.44 12.15
CA VAL A 54 -0.16 5.36 13.62
C VAL A 54 1.10 6.03 14.15
N SER A 55 2.12 6.20 13.31
CA SER A 55 3.38 6.84 13.65
C SER A 55 3.27 8.35 13.56
N GLN A 56 3.31 9.01 14.72
CA GLN A 56 3.40 10.48 14.79
C GLN A 56 4.57 11.03 13.96
N LYS A 57 5.71 10.33 13.93
CA LYS A 57 6.88 10.73 13.15
C LYS A 57 6.61 10.70 11.64
N ALA A 58 5.92 9.68 11.16
CA ALA A 58 5.51 9.57 9.76
C ALA A 58 4.60 10.73 9.38
N VAL A 59 3.55 10.97 10.18
CA VAL A 59 2.60 12.07 9.98
C VAL A 59 3.28 13.43 10.00
N MET A 60 4.18 13.70 10.95
CA MET A 60 4.94 14.96 10.98
C MET A 60 5.77 15.15 9.70
N THR A 61 6.43 14.10 9.22
CA THR A 61 7.20 14.14 7.97
C THR A 61 6.31 14.47 6.76
N CYS A 62 5.09 13.93 6.72
CA CYS A 62 4.12 14.27 5.67
C CYS A 62 3.70 15.74 5.75
N LYS A 63 3.40 16.25 6.95
CA LYS A 63 3.00 17.64 7.16
C LYS A 63 4.11 18.64 6.81
N GLU A 64 5.36 18.34 7.14
CA GLU A 64 6.52 19.15 6.73
C GLU A 64 6.67 19.28 5.20
N LYS A 65 6.20 18.27 4.45
CA LYS A 65 6.14 18.30 2.98
C LYS A 65 4.89 19.01 2.44
N GLY A 66 4.05 19.56 3.31
CA GLY A 66 2.75 20.12 2.94
C GLY A 66 1.80 19.09 2.36
N LEU A 67 1.80 17.87 2.91
CA LEU A 67 0.87 16.79 2.57
C LEU A 67 -0.21 16.66 3.64
N ASN A 68 -1.45 16.39 3.22
CA ASN A 68 -2.57 16.15 4.13
C ASN A 68 -2.47 14.76 4.78
N ALA A 69 -2.05 14.71 6.04
CA ALA A 69 -1.96 13.48 6.82
C ALA A 69 -2.33 13.72 8.28
N LYS A 70 -2.90 12.70 8.94
CA LYS A 70 -3.22 12.72 10.37
C LYS A 70 -2.79 11.42 11.05
N ILE A 71 -2.62 11.50 12.38
CA ILE A 71 -2.51 10.28 13.19
C ILE A 71 -3.89 9.64 13.19
N GLY A 72 -3.95 8.34 12.90
CA GLY A 72 -5.22 7.62 12.89
C GLY A 72 -5.01 6.14 12.63
N LYS A 73 -6.01 5.36 13.05
CA LYS A 73 -6.08 3.93 12.77
C LYS A 73 -7.18 3.65 11.75
N LEU A 74 -7.03 2.57 11.00
CA LEU A 74 -7.96 2.18 9.94
C LEU A 74 -9.37 1.94 10.49
N GLU A 75 -9.49 1.26 11.62
CA GLU A 75 -10.76 0.91 12.27
C GLU A 75 -11.55 2.14 12.77
N GLU A 76 -10.86 3.27 12.97
CA GLU A 76 -11.45 4.52 13.47
C GLU A 76 -11.93 5.44 12.33
N GLU A 77 -11.51 5.20 11.08
CA GLU A 77 -11.89 6.02 9.93
C GLU A 77 -13.32 5.69 9.48
N LYS A 78 -14.15 6.73 9.35
CA LYS A 78 -15.58 6.63 9.07
C LYS A 78 -15.99 7.15 7.69
N SER A 79 -15.11 7.90 7.04
CA SER A 79 -15.36 8.47 5.72
C SER A 79 -15.26 7.40 4.63
N SER A 80 -15.82 7.70 3.46
CA SER A 80 -15.77 6.84 2.27
C SER A 80 -14.92 7.48 1.19
N TYR A 81 -14.11 6.66 0.51
CA TYR A 81 -13.14 7.10 -0.49
C TYR A 81 -13.27 6.28 -1.78
N ASP A 82 -13.21 6.95 -2.92
CA ASP A 82 -13.18 6.34 -4.25
C ASP A 82 -12.00 5.39 -4.40
N LEU A 83 -10.85 5.75 -3.86
CA LEU A 83 -9.69 4.89 -3.78
C LEU A 83 -9.20 4.74 -2.34
N VAL A 84 -9.12 3.50 -1.87
CA VAL A 84 -8.40 3.13 -0.65
C VAL A 84 -7.10 2.46 -1.05
N ALA A 85 -5.97 3.06 -0.71
CA ALA A 85 -4.66 2.52 -1.04
C ALA A 85 -3.88 2.14 0.22
N SER A 86 -3.02 1.12 0.10
CA SER A 86 -2.08 0.75 1.16
C SER A 86 -0.82 0.11 0.60
N GLU A 87 0.34 0.57 1.07
CA GLU A 87 1.66 0.08 0.67
C GLU A 87 2.29 -0.69 1.84
N GLY A 88 2.34 -2.01 1.73
CA GLY A 88 3.06 -2.87 2.67
C GLY A 88 2.58 -2.84 4.12
N MET A 89 1.25 -2.83 4.34
CA MET A 89 0.65 -2.84 5.67
C MET A 89 0.23 -4.24 6.14
N LEU A 90 -0.44 -5.01 5.27
CA LEU A 90 -1.17 -6.23 5.68
C LEU A 90 -0.25 -7.39 6.09
N GLU A 91 0.94 -7.47 5.52
CA GLU A 91 1.96 -8.48 5.83
C GLU A 91 2.47 -8.41 7.28
N HIS A 92 2.17 -7.34 8.02
CA HIS A 92 2.56 -7.19 9.42
C HIS A 92 1.57 -7.84 10.41
N PHE A 93 0.43 -8.34 9.94
CA PHE A 93 -0.60 -8.93 10.80
C PHE A 93 -0.73 -10.44 10.61
N LEU A 94 -0.75 -11.18 11.72
CA LEU A 94 -0.99 -12.63 11.72
C LEU A 94 -2.37 -13.01 11.16
N ASN A 95 -3.35 -12.12 11.37
CA ASN A 95 -4.67 -12.22 10.80
C ASN A 95 -5.00 -10.87 10.16
N PHE A 96 -4.80 -10.78 8.85
CA PHE A 96 -5.04 -9.54 8.10
C PHE A 96 -6.49 -9.38 7.62
N GLU A 97 -7.35 -10.40 7.78
CA GLU A 97 -8.74 -10.37 7.31
C GLU A 97 -9.57 -9.21 7.90
N PRO A 98 -9.50 -8.89 9.21
CA PRO A 98 -10.23 -7.75 9.76
C PRO A 98 -9.86 -6.42 9.09
N TYR A 99 -8.57 -6.22 8.82
CA TYR A 99 -8.08 -5.03 8.12
C TYR A 99 -8.56 -4.98 6.68
N VAL A 100 -8.65 -6.12 5.98
CA VAL A 100 -9.26 -6.18 4.64
C VAL A 100 -10.72 -5.73 4.69
N LYS A 101 -11.49 -6.19 5.68
CA LYS A 101 -12.90 -5.77 5.85
C LYS A 101 -13.00 -4.26 6.09
N ASP A 102 -12.10 -3.69 6.89
CA ASP A 102 -12.08 -2.24 7.11
C ASP A 102 -11.67 -1.45 5.86
N LEU A 103 -10.67 -1.91 5.10
CA LEU A 103 -10.29 -1.30 3.81
C LEU A 103 -11.48 -1.29 2.84
N ILE A 104 -12.22 -2.41 2.76
CA ILE A 104 -13.42 -2.53 1.93
C ILE A 104 -14.55 -1.62 2.45
N ARG A 105 -14.72 -1.52 3.77
CA ARG A 105 -15.75 -0.69 4.42
C ARG A 105 -15.60 0.78 4.06
N ILE A 106 -14.38 1.31 4.06
CA ILE A 106 -14.11 2.72 3.72
C ILE A 106 -13.91 2.98 2.22
N SER A 107 -13.99 1.95 1.38
CA SER A 107 -13.90 2.06 -0.09
C SER A 107 -15.28 2.20 -0.72
N SER A 108 -15.44 3.13 -1.67
CA SER A 108 -16.61 3.20 -2.55
C SER A 108 -16.38 2.49 -3.88
N LEU A 109 -15.19 2.64 -4.51
CA LEU A 109 -14.93 2.09 -5.85
C LEU A 109 -13.77 1.09 -5.90
N TYR A 110 -12.59 1.50 -5.44
CA TYR A 110 -11.34 0.75 -5.67
C TYR A 110 -10.51 0.58 -4.40
N ILE A 111 -9.86 -0.57 -4.29
CA ILE A 111 -8.78 -0.81 -3.33
C ILE A 111 -7.49 -1.11 -4.09
N LEU A 112 -6.41 -0.38 -3.78
CA LEU A 112 -5.09 -0.54 -4.39
C LEU A 112 -4.06 -0.96 -3.36
N LEU A 113 -3.51 -2.17 -3.52
CA LEU A 113 -2.44 -2.68 -2.66
C LEU A 113 -1.13 -2.75 -3.42
N MET A 114 -0.04 -2.45 -2.71
CA MET A 114 1.30 -2.86 -3.09
C MET A 114 1.83 -3.75 -1.97
N GLN A 115 2.06 -5.03 -2.27
CA GLN A 115 2.47 -6.03 -1.29
C GLN A 115 3.82 -6.65 -1.69
N PRO A 116 4.70 -6.94 -0.72
CA PRO A 116 5.90 -7.70 -0.98
C PRO A 116 5.52 -9.07 -1.53
N ASN A 117 6.28 -9.55 -2.50
CA ASN A 117 6.10 -10.88 -3.04
C ASN A 117 7.15 -11.82 -2.42
N HIS A 118 6.74 -12.52 -1.36
CA HIS A 118 7.61 -13.46 -0.66
C HIS A 118 7.96 -14.70 -1.49
N ASP A 119 7.31 -14.94 -2.64
CA ASP A 119 7.67 -15.99 -3.60
C ASP A 119 8.74 -15.55 -4.60
N SER A 120 9.06 -14.26 -4.64
CA SER A 120 10.08 -13.72 -5.54
C SER A 120 11.48 -14.18 -5.15
N PHE A 121 12.18 -14.83 -6.08
CA PHE A 121 13.60 -15.15 -5.93
C PHE A 121 14.42 -13.89 -5.64
N MET A 122 14.22 -12.83 -6.44
CA MET A 122 14.92 -11.56 -6.27
C MET A 122 14.55 -10.88 -4.93
N GLY A 123 13.28 -10.96 -4.52
CA GLY A 123 12.81 -10.44 -3.23
C GLY A 123 13.53 -11.11 -2.06
N ARG A 124 13.59 -12.46 -2.07
CA ARG A 124 14.30 -13.25 -1.06
C ARG A 124 15.79 -12.92 -1.01
N THR A 125 16.45 -12.80 -2.17
CA THR A 125 17.86 -12.41 -2.26
C THR A 125 18.10 -11.02 -1.68
N LEU A 126 17.26 -10.03 -2.00
CA LEU A 126 17.39 -8.67 -1.48
C LEU A 126 17.17 -8.59 0.04
N VAL A 127 16.20 -9.31 0.59
CA VAL A 127 15.97 -9.38 2.04
C VAL A 127 17.17 -10.01 2.75
N TYR A 128 17.73 -11.09 2.19
CA TYR A 128 18.94 -11.72 2.73
C TYR A 128 20.11 -10.74 2.76
N LEU A 129 20.38 -10.04 1.65
CA LEU A 129 21.44 -9.03 1.59
C LEU A 129 21.17 -7.86 2.55
N ALA A 130 19.91 -7.44 2.69
CA ALA A 130 19.53 -6.39 3.62
C ALA A 130 19.76 -6.79 5.09
N ARG A 131 19.53 -8.07 5.46
CA ARG A 131 19.83 -8.61 6.80
C ARG A 131 21.32 -8.52 7.11
N THR A 132 22.17 -8.88 6.14
CA THR A 132 23.63 -8.77 6.29
C THR A 132 24.09 -7.33 6.56
N VAL A 133 23.40 -6.33 6.00
CA VAL A 133 23.76 -4.90 6.15
C VAL A 133 23.09 -4.22 7.35
N ARG A 134 21.85 -4.57 7.67
CA ARG A 134 21.01 -3.84 8.65
C ARG A 134 20.82 -4.56 9.99
N GLY A 135 21.27 -5.81 10.11
CA GLY A 135 21.02 -6.66 11.28
C GLY A 135 19.53 -6.95 11.49
N ASP A 136 19.16 -7.31 12.72
CA ASP A 136 17.79 -7.73 13.10
C ASP A 136 16.76 -6.59 13.20
N LYS A 137 17.05 -5.41 12.63
CA LYS A 137 16.12 -4.26 12.63
C LYS A 137 15.01 -4.35 11.57
N ILE A 138 14.80 -5.53 10.98
CA ILE A 138 13.76 -5.74 9.97
C ILE A 138 12.45 -6.03 10.69
N VAL A 139 11.43 -5.23 10.40
CA VAL A 139 10.07 -5.46 10.89
C VAL A 139 9.61 -6.81 10.36
N PHE A 140 9.04 -7.63 11.24
CA PHE A 140 8.58 -8.96 10.87
C PHE A 140 7.42 -8.88 9.85
N GLU A 141 7.49 -9.73 8.85
CA GLU A 141 6.49 -9.86 7.78
C GLU A 141 6.06 -11.33 7.70
N TYR A 142 4.76 -11.59 7.67
CA TYR A 142 4.18 -12.90 7.41
C TYR A 142 4.26 -13.21 5.92
N ASN A 143 4.70 -14.42 5.57
CA ASN A 143 4.88 -14.85 4.19
C ASN A 143 3.55 -15.24 3.52
N TYR A 144 2.67 -14.26 3.29
CA TYR A 144 1.45 -14.47 2.53
C TYR A 144 1.72 -14.52 1.03
N ARG A 145 0.94 -15.35 0.33
CA ARG A 145 0.91 -15.37 -1.13
C ARG A 145 -0.12 -14.38 -1.64
N MET A 146 0.08 -13.92 -2.86
CA MET A 146 -0.82 -12.95 -3.51
C MET A 146 -2.26 -13.48 -3.61
N LYS A 147 -2.41 -14.79 -3.81
CA LYS A 147 -3.70 -15.47 -3.78
C LYS A 147 -4.41 -15.36 -2.44
N ASP A 148 -3.69 -15.31 -1.32
CA ASP A 148 -4.28 -15.26 0.02
C ASP A 148 -4.98 -13.91 0.20
N TYR A 149 -4.36 -12.81 -0.26
CA TYR A 149 -5.01 -11.50 -0.31
C TYR A 149 -6.23 -11.51 -1.26
N ILE A 150 -6.05 -12.01 -2.49
CA ILE A 150 -7.11 -12.01 -3.50
C ILE A 150 -8.35 -12.76 -3.02
N GLU A 151 -8.18 -13.97 -2.49
CA GLU A 151 -9.29 -14.81 -2.00
C GLU A 151 -10.10 -14.11 -0.91
N ILE A 152 -9.47 -13.36 0.00
CA ILE A 152 -10.18 -12.66 1.07
C ILE A 152 -10.95 -11.45 0.53
N PHE A 153 -10.34 -10.64 -0.37
CA PHE A 153 -11.07 -9.55 -1.00
C PHE A 153 -12.27 -10.05 -1.82
N GLU A 154 -12.10 -11.15 -2.56
CA GLU A 154 -13.17 -11.74 -3.37
C GLU A 154 -14.32 -12.29 -2.53
N LYS A 155 -14.02 -12.98 -1.42
CA LYS A 155 -15.02 -13.43 -0.45
C LYS A 155 -15.81 -12.28 0.18
N ASN A 156 -15.26 -11.06 0.19
CA ASN A 156 -15.86 -9.87 0.80
C ASN A 156 -16.38 -8.87 -0.26
N GLY A 157 -16.77 -9.36 -1.44
CA GLY A 157 -17.51 -8.55 -2.42
C GLY A 157 -16.65 -7.60 -3.26
N CYS A 158 -15.37 -7.92 -3.44
CA CYS A 158 -14.51 -7.23 -4.40
C CYS A 158 -14.07 -8.18 -5.52
N VAL A 159 -13.54 -7.65 -6.61
CA VAL A 159 -12.95 -8.45 -7.70
C VAL A 159 -11.55 -7.91 -7.98
N CYS A 160 -10.56 -8.80 -8.06
CA CYS A 160 -9.21 -8.43 -8.47
C CYS A 160 -9.18 -8.16 -9.98
N ILE A 161 -9.06 -6.89 -10.37
CA ILE A 161 -9.03 -6.48 -11.79
C ILE A 161 -7.60 -6.28 -12.32
N LYS A 162 -6.60 -6.16 -11.44
CA LYS A 162 -5.18 -6.17 -11.82
C LYS A 162 -4.33 -6.88 -10.77
N ASN A 163 -3.35 -7.63 -11.25
CA ASN A 163 -2.31 -8.27 -10.45
C ASN A 163 -0.97 -8.15 -11.19
N GLU A 164 -0.28 -7.03 -11.03
CA GLU A 164 0.89 -6.65 -11.85
C GLU A 164 2.20 -6.82 -11.05
N PRO A 165 3.23 -7.52 -11.58
CA PRO A 165 4.54 -7.61 -10.94
C PRO A 165 5.28 -6.27 -11.03
N VAL A 166 6.01 -5.93 -9.98
CA VAL A 166 6.81 -4.70 -9.90
C VAL A 166 8.26 -5.05 -9.57
N PHE A 167 9.18 -4.50 -10.36
CA PHE A 167 10.63 -4.62 -10.18
C PHE A 167 11.10 -6.06 -9.92
N PHE A 168 11.24 -6.86 -10.98
CA PHE A 168 11.60 -8.29 -10.90
C PHE A 168 10.67 -9.08 -9.95
N ASP A 169 9.39 -8.69 -9.94
CA ASP A 169 8.35 -9.30 -9.12
C ASP A 169 8.68 -9.27 -7.62
N THR A 170 9.50 -8.34 -7.14
CA THR A 170 9.83 -8.18 -5.71
C THR A 170 8.64 -7.72 -4.89
N SER A 171 7.72 -7.00 -5.54
CA SER A 171 6.41 -6.64 -5.00
C SER A 171 5.38 -6.77 -6.11
N ARG A 172 4.11 -6.88 -5.74
CA ARG A 172 3.00 -6.85 -6.70
C ARG A 172 2.01 -5.77 -6.35
N LEU A 173 1.51 -5.15 -7.41
CA LEU A 173 0.38 -4.24 -7.38
C LEU A 173 -0.90 -5.04 -7.59
N LEU A 174 -1.82 -4.97 -6.63
CA LEU A 174 -3.15 -5.54 -6.72
C LEU A 174 -4.17 -4.40 -6.77
N LEU A 175 -5.04 -4.39 -7.79
CA LEU A 175 -6.16 -3.46 -7.87
C LEU A 175 -7.45 -4.26 -7.78
N PHE A 176 -8.26 -3.93 -6.79
CA PHE A 176 -9.57 -4.49 -6.58
C PHE A 176 -10.63 -3.46 -6.94
N LYS A 177 -11.73 -3.92 -7.54
CA LYS A 177 -12.96 -3.16 -7.72
C LYS A 177 -14.01 -3.70 -6.76
N LYS A 178 -14.69 -2.82 -6.03
CA LYS A 178 -15.82 -3.21 -5.17
C LYS A 178 -17.03 -3.52 -6.05
N ASN A 179 -17.73 -4.60 -5.74
CA ASN A 179 -18.98 -4.92 -6.42
C ASN A 179 -20.03 -3.88 -6.01
N ASN A 180 -20.83 -3.42 -6.98
CA ASN A 180 -21.95 -2.50 -6.74
C ASN A 180 -22.99 -3.13 -5.81
#